data_AF-A0A5J4RZJ8-F1
#
_entry.id   AF-A0A5J4RZJ8-F1
#
_cell.length_a   1.000
_cell.length_b   1.000
_cell.length_c   1.000
_cell.angle_alpha   90.00
_cell.angle_beta   90.00
_cell.angle_gamma   90.00
#
_symmetry.space_group_name_H-M   'P 1'
#
loop_
_entity.id
_entity.type
_entity.pdbx_description
1 polymer ?
#
loop_
_entity_poly.entity_id
_entity_poly.type
_entity_poly.pdbx_seq_one_letter_code
_entity_poly.pdbx_strand_id
1 'polypeptide(L)'
;MKNFYWYLKEKSERMGYSSFKGKAIFIIAGLAATAWFLIRVIPKPSRATYPCMQAAAPTMSAFVIYMLSLVGGIKAWNAVKKNWKTRKYWVSAVAFVILICCSGIFIFNKPDVSFARMLQLNNAPLFCYPPNEYAGEAQGIFPGRVVWAHASGAATWKSGQGYWFEDKYNNQADCNWFIDQTLLQLSGTQSQKQAWGKLFSYHNEKNGKTSKGYAKGEKITIKINQNNTYSHSNSEELNASPHIVLALLTSLINEADVSQECITVADPSRHITDFLYNKCIGRFPNVNYMDHTGGEGRLKSDFVDDALHFSQDNGKLARGISTAFAEADYVINMALLKGHEGQGVTLCGKNWYGTTSIHPDWRNNQHNNFDQSRQGKPKYMTFVDYMGHEYLGDKTMLWFIDGLYGSKYVAGAPTGYWTIPPFNNEWACSLFASLDPVAIDAVGLDFLVSQFPDMRDVNYSDMYLIEAALANNAPSGTKYDPEGDGIPLKSLGVFEHWNNPTDKQYSRNLGKSAGIELYYIKK
;
A
#
# COMPACT_ATOMS: atom_id res chain seq x y z
N MET A 1 -28.15 25.92 -5.78
CA MET A 1 -26.80 25.52 -6.25
C MET A 1 -26.42 24.08 -5.89
N LYS A 2 -26.61 23.63 -4.64
CA LYS A 2 -26.31 22.24 -4.19
C LYS A 2 -27.00 21.15 -5.03
N ASN A 3 -28.29 21.31 -5.33
CA ASN A 3 -29.06 20.31 -6.11
C ASN A 3 -28.69 20.28 -7.60
N PHE A 4 -28.18 21.39 -8.15
CA PHE A 4 -27.73 21.47 -9.55
C PHE A 4 -26.38 20.78 -9.72
N TYR A 5 -25.49 20.91 -8.75
CA TYR A 5 -24.21 20.21 -8.70
C TYR A 5 -24.39 18.69 -8.65
N TRP A 6 -25.28 18.17 -7.78
CA TRP A 6 -25.56 16.73 -7.68
C TRP A 6 -26.25 16.18 -8.94
N TYR A 7 -27.18 16.93 -9.52
CA TYR A 7 -27.82 16.58 -10.79
C TYR A 7 -26.82 16.52 -11.95
N LEU A 8 -25.84 17.42 -12.00
CA LEU A 8 -24.77 17.39 -13.01
C LEU A 8 -23.76 16.26 -12.79
N LYS A 9 -23.43 15.96 -11.51
CA LYS A 9 -22.51 14.89 -11.13
C LYS A 9 -23.07 13.52 -11.50
N GLU A 10 -24.31 13.21 -11.13
CA GLU A 10 -25.00 11.96 -11.46
C GLU A 10 -25.12 11.75 -12.99
N LYS A 11 -25.37 12.84 -13.74
CA LYS A 11 -25.36 12.79 -15.21
C LYS A 11 -23.97 12.56 -15.80
N SER A 12 -22.92 13.08 -15.17
CA SER A 12 -21.54 12.93 -15.65
C SER A 12 -21.01 11.52 -15.43
N GLU A 13 -21.39 10.87 -14.32
CA GLU A 13 -20.97 9.51 -13.96
C GLU A 13 -21.63 8.42 -14.83
N ARG A 14 -22.82 8.69 -15.39
CA ARG A 14 -23.55 7.73 -16.25
C ARG A 14 -23.21 7.82 -17.74
N MET A 15 -22.38 8.77 -18.17
CA MET A 15 -22.21 9.07 -19.60
C MET A 15 -20.91 8.50 -20.16
N GLY A 16 -21.03 7.60 -21.14
CA GLY A 16 -19.91 7.04 -21.88
C GLY A 16 -18.99 8.12 -22.49
N TYR A 17 -17.70 7.79 -22.54
CA TYR A 17 -16.56 8.63 -22.97
C TYR A 17 -16.58 9.04 -24.45
N SER A 18 -17.65 9.67 -24.92
CA SER A 18 -17.71 10.37 -26.21
C SER A 18 -19.07 11.04 -26.34
N SER A 19 -19.17 12.33 -26.03
CA SER A 19 -20.25 13.14 -26.59
C SER A 19 -19.95 14.63 -26.55
N PHE A 20 -20.62 15.36 -27.44
CA PHE A 20 -20.72 16.83 -27.53
C PHE A 20 -20.84 17.55 -26.16
N LYS A 21 -21.45 16.91 -25.16
CA LYS A 21 -21.61 17.48 -23.81
C LYS A 21 -20.28 17.62 -23.04
N GLY A 22 -19.35 16.67 -23.18
CA GLY A 22 -18.03 16.76 -22.51
C GLY A 22 -17.20 17.95 -23.01
N LYS A 23 -17.26 18.22 -24.32
CA LYS A 23 -16.60 19.40 -24.92
C LYS A 23 -17.21 20.71 -24.44
N ALA A 24 -18.53 20.79 -24.35
CA ALA A 24 -19.21 21.98 -23.84
C ALA A 24 -18.84 22.25 -22.36
N ILE A 25 -18.80 21.21 -21.53
CA ILE A 25 -18.44 21.35 -20.11
C ILE A 25 -16.97 21.75 -19.96
N PHE A 26 -16.04 21.16 -20.72
CA PHE A 26 -14.63 21.56 -20.70
C PHE A 26 -14.44 23.05 -21.04
N ILE A 27 -15.14 23.56 -22.06
CA ILE A 27 -15.05 24.98 -22.44
C ILE A 27 -15.58 25.88 -21.32
N ILE A 28 -16.74 25.55 -20.73
CA ILE A 28 -17.35 26.34 -19.65
C ILE A 28 -16.47 26.32 -18.40
N ALA A 29 -16.01 25.14 -17.98
CA ALA A 29 -15.14 24.98 -16.81
C ALA A 29 -13.78 25.66 -17.02
N GLY A 30 -13.20 25.55 -18.21
CA GLY A 30 -11.96 26.22 -18.60
C GLY A 30 -12.07 27.74 -18.54
N LEU A 31 -13.14 28.32 -19.08
CA LEU A 31 -13.41 29.76 -18.99
C LEU A 31 -13.60 30.23 -17.55
N ALA A 32 -14.39 29.50 -16.76
CA ALA A 32 -14.64 29.84 -15.36
C ALA A 32 -13.34 29.75 -14.52
N ALA A 33 -12.55 28.69 -14.69
CA ALA A 33 -11.27 28.52 -14.01
C ALA A 33 -10.28 29.63 -14.39
N THR A 34 -10.19 29.97 -15.68
CA THR A 34 -9.33 31.05 -16.18
C THR A 34 -9.75 32.40 -15.59
N ALA A 35 -11.04 32.74 -15.65
CA ALA A 35 -11.55 33.99 -15.09
C ALA A 35 -11.30 34.06 -13.58
N TRP A 36 -11.59 32.97 -12.85
CA TRP A 36 -11.38 32.92 -11.40
C TRP A 36 -9.91 33.07 -11.02
N PHE A 37 -9.01 32.38 -11.73
CA PHE A 37 -7.57 32.47 -11.50
C PHE A 37 -7.05 33.88 -11.79
N LEU A 38 -7.43 34.50 -12.92
CA LEU A 38 -7.04 35.88 -13.26
C LEU A 38 -7.54 36.88 -12.21
N ILE A 39 -8.82 36.79 -11.82
CA ILE A 39 -9.43 37.69 -10.83
C ILE A 39 -8.77 37.56 -9.45
N ARG A 40 -8.35 36.35 -9.06
CA ARG A 40 -7.85 36.10 -7.70
C ARG A 40 -6.34 36.24 -7.58
N VAL A 41 -5.59 35.81 -8.59
CA VAL A 41 -4.12 35.69 -8.55
C VAL A 41 -3.45 36.95 -9.07
N ILE A 42 -3.96 37.63 -10.10
CA ILE A 42 -3.33 38.89 -10.59
C ILE A 42 -3.24 39.95 -9.49
N PRO A 43 -4.30 40.22 -8.69
CA PRO A 43 -4.21 41.23 -7.64
C PRO A 43 -3.30 40.82 -6.47
N LYS A 44 -3.05 39.51 -6.27
CA LYS A 44 -2.17 39.00 -5.22
C LYS A 44 -1.59 37.63 -5.62
N PRO A 45 -0.40 37.59 -6.25
CA PRO A 45 0.18 36.38 -6.82
C PRO A 45 0.36 35.22 -5.84
N SER A 46 0.59 35.53 -4.55
CA SER A 46 0.73 34.51 -3.50
C SER A 46 -0.50 33.63 -3.32
N ARG A 47 -1.68 34.03 -3.84
CA ARG A 47 -2.91 33.21 -3.75
C ARG A 47 -2.88 31.97 -4.65
N ALA A 48 -1.93 31.88 -5.59
CA ALA A 48 -1.79 30.71 -6.44
C ALA A 48 -1.50 29.42 -5.64
N THR A 49 -0.97 29.54 -4.42
CA THR A 49 -0.71 28.41 -3.51
C THR A 49 -1.94 27.94 -2.74
N TYR A 50 -3.08 28.62 -2.84
CA TYR A 50 -4.28 28.23 -2.11
C TYR A 50 -4.84 26.93 -2.71
N PRO A 51 -5.37 25.99 -1.89
CA PRO A 51 -5.87 24.71 -2.38
C PRO A 51 -6.91 24.83 -3.51
N CYS A 52 -7.79 25.84 -3.42
CA CYS A 52 -8.80 26.09 -4.43
C CYS A 52 -8.25 26.64 -5.76
N MET A 53 -7.11 27.37 -5.71
CA MET A 53 -6.41 27.85 -6.90
C MET A 53 -5.54 26.75 -7.52
N GLN A 54 -4.92 25.90 -6.69
CA GLN A 54 -4.19 24.72 -7.13
C GLN A 54 -5.11 23.70 -7.83
N ALA A 55 -6.36 23.55 -7.36
CA ALA A 55 -7.37 22.75 -8.03
C ALA A 55 -7.83 23.34 -9.38
N ALA A 56 -7.91 24.68 -9.48
CA ALA A 56 -8.33 25.37 -10.71
C ALA A 56 -7.21 25.46 -11.77
N ALA A 57 -5.94 25.50 -11.36
CA ALA A 57 -4.80 25.76 -12.23
C ALA A 57 -4.65 24.73 -13.39
N PRO A 58 -4.77 23.40 -13.17
CA PRO A 58 -4.72 22.43 -14.26
C PRO A 58 -5.81 22.63 -15.31
N THR A 59 -7.03 22.97 -14.86
CA THR A 59 -8.19 23.23 -15.74
C THR A 59 -7.98 24.46 -16.60
N MET A 60 -7.50 25.55 -16.00
CA MET A 60 -7.12 26.76 -16.73
C MET A 60 -6.01 26.46 -17.73
N SER A 61 -4.91 25.83 -17.31
CA SER A 61 -3.75 25.56 -18.16
C SER A 61 -4.13 24.69 -19.36
N ALA A 62 -4.90 23.63 -19.15
CA ALA A 62 -5.38 22.77 -20.24
C ALA A 62 -6.24 23.54 -21.24
N PHE A 63 -7.13 24.42 -20.75
CA PHE A 63 -7.99 25.25 -21.58
C PHE A 63 -7.20 26.32 -22.37
N VAL A 64 -6.24 27.00 -21.74
CA VAL A 64 -5.40 27.99 -22.40
C VAL A 64 -4.55 27.35 -23.51
N ILE A 65 -3.93 26.19 -23.23
CA ILE A 65 -3.17 25.43 -24.24
C ILE A 65 -4.08 25.01 -25.40
N TYR A 66 -5.30 24.54 -25.10
CA TYR A 66 -6.30 24.21 -26.13
C TYR A 66 -6.61 25.42 -27.03
N MET A 67 -6.87 26.58 -26.44
CA MET A 67 -7.16 27.82 -27.20
C MET A 67 -5.96 28.30 -28.02
N LEU A 68 -4.75 28.24 -27.46
CA LEU A 68 -3.52 28.61 -28.16
C LEU A 68 -3.25 27.68 -29.35
N SER A 69 -3.50 26.38 -29.19
CA SER A 69 -3.35 25.41 -30.29
C SER A 69 -4.35 25.63 -31.42
N LEU A 70 -5.61 25.93 -31.09
CA LEU A 70 -6.67 26.18 -32.07
C LEU A 70 -6.43 27.50 -32.84
N VAL A 71 -6.24 28.60 -32.11
CA VAL A 71 -6.03 29.92 -32.72
C VAL A 71 -4.69 29.98 -33.45
N GLY A 72 -3.64 29.38 -32.87
CA GLY A 72 -2.33 29.23 -33.48
C GLY A 72 -2.38 28.45 -34.79
N GLY A 73 -3.08 27.31 -34.80
CA GLY A 73 -3.29 26.50 -36.01
C GLY A 73 -4.04 27.25 -37.11
N ILE A 74 -5.12 27.98 -36.78
CA ILE A 74 -5.86 28.78 -37.76
C ILE A 74 -4.99 29.88 -38.36
N LYS A 75 -4.22 30.61 -37.53
CA LYS A 75 -3.31 31.67 -38.01
C LYS A 75 -2.18 31.08 -38.86
N ALA A 76 -1.60 29.96 -38.45
CA ALA A 76 -0.56 29.26 -39.19
C ALA A 76 -1.07 28.79 -40.57
N TRP A 77 -2.27 28.21 -40.63
CA TRP A 77 -2.91 27.82 -41.90
C TRP A 77 -3.15 29.00 -42.84
N ASN A 78 -3.65 30.12 -42.32
CA ASN A 78 -3.84 31.34 -43.10
C ASN A 78 -2.50 31.91 -43.59
N ALA A 79 -1.46 31.83 -42.78
CA ALA A 79 -0.10 32.22 -43.17
C ALA A 79 0.48 31.32 -44.26
N VAL A 80 0.27 30.00 -44.18
CA VAL A 80 0.64 29.05 -45.25
C VAL A 80 -0.04 29.45 -46.56
N LYS A 81 -1.39 29.61 -46.56
CA LYS A 81 -2.15 29.97 -47.76
C LYS A 81 -1.71 31.30 -48.38
N LYS A 82 -1.55 32.34 -47.54
CA LYS A 82 -1.17 33.68 -48.00
C LYS A 82 0.23 33.67 -48.62
N ASN A 83 1.20 33.10 -47.92
CA ASN A 83 2.60 33.15 -48.33
C ASN A 83 2.89 32.21 -49.51
N TRP A 84 2.13 31.12 -49.65
CA TRP A 84 2.18 30.25 -50.83
C TRP A 84 1.74 30.99 -52.09
N LYS A 85 0.62 31.74 -52.02
CA LYS A 85 0.14 32.57 -53.14
C LYS A 85 1.13 33.68 -53.50
N THR A 86 1.83 34.26 -52.53
CA THR A 86 2.83 35.31 -52.76
C THR A 86 4.25 34.76 -53.02
N ARG A 87 4.41 33.46 -53.30
CA ARG A 87 5.69 32.78 -53.58
C ARG A 87 6.78 32.93 -52.49
N LYS A 88 6.39 33.23 -51.26
CA LYS A 88 7.28 33.33 -50.09
C LYS A 88 7.42 31.96 -49.42
N TYR A 89 7.99 31.00 -50.14
CA TYR A 89 7.96 29.58 -49.75
C TYR A 89 8.61 29.29 -48.39
N TRP A 90 9.68 30.02 -48.02
CA TRP A 90 10.33 29.84 -46.72
C TRP A 90 9.40 30.22 -45.55
N VAL A 91 8.62 31.30 -45.69
CA VAL A 91 7.63 31.72 -44.67
C VAL A 91 6.51 30.69 -44.57
N SER A 92 6.08 30.14 -45.71
CA SER A 92 5.10 29.05 -45.74
C SER A 92 5.61 27.80 -45.06
N ALA A 93 6.89 27.43 -45.23
CA ALA A 93 7.50 26.27 -44.57
C ALA A 93 7.51 26.44 -43.04
N VAL A 94 7.93 27.61 -42.54
CA VAL A 94 7.90 27.92 -41.10
C VAL A 94 6.47 27.87 -40.54
N ALA A 95 5.52 28.49 -41.25
CA ALA A 95 4.11 28.45 -40.85
C ALA A 95 3.54 27.02 -40.86
N PHE A 96 4.00 26.16 -41.76
CA PHE A 96 3.60 24.76 -41.83
C PHE A 96 4.14 23.94 -40.65
N VAL A 97 5.38 24.17 -40.22
CA VAL A 97 5.92 23.54 -38.99
C VAL A 97 5.10 23.95 -37.76
N ILE A 98 4.78 25.24 -37.62
CA ILE A 98 3.92 25.74 -36.53
C ILE A 98 2.54 25.08 -36.58
N LEU A 99 1.96 24.90 -37.77
CA LEU A 99 0.69 24.20 -37.95
C LEU A 99 0.76 22.74 -37.50
N ILE A 100 1.86 22.03 -37.80
CA ILE A 100 2.07 20.65 -37.33
C ILE A 100 2.15 20.61 -35.81
N CYS A 101 2.94 21.51 -35.19
CA CYS A 101 3.04 21.58 -33.73
C CYS A 101 1.68 21.88 -33.07
N CYS A 102 0.93 22.86 -33.57
CA CYS A 102 -0.40 23.19 -33.07
C CYS A 102 -1.40 22.03 -33.27
N SER A 103 -1.36 21.36 -34.42
CA SER A 103 -2.22 20.21 -34.72
C SER A 103 -1.88 19.01 -33.82
N GLY A 104 -0.60 18.75 -33.58
CA GLY A 104 -0.15 17.74 -32.64
C GLY A 104 -0.67 18.03 -31.23
N ILE A 105 -0.45 19.24 -30.72
CA ILE A 105 -0.95 19.66 -29.40
C ILE A 105 -2.49 19.54 -29.34
N PHE A 106 -3.21 19.93 -30.38
CA PHE A 106 -4.67 19.83 -30.44
C PHE A 106 -5.17 18.37 -30.45
N ILE A 107 -4.48 17.47 -31.16
CA ILE A 107 -4.81 16.04 -31.22
C ILE A 107 -4.53 15.34 -29.88
N PHE A 108 -3.44 15.71 -29.20
CA PHE A 108 -3.07 15.14 -27.91
C PHE A 108 -3.87 15.75 -26.73
N ASN A 109 -4.32 17.00 -26.84
CA ASN A 109 -5.14 17.67 -25.83
C ASN A 109 -6.64 17.49 -26.10
N LYS A 110 -7.11 16.24 -26.02
CA LYS A 110 -8.54 15.92 -26.16
C LYS A 110 -9.33 16.47 -24.96
N PRO A 111 -10.32 17.36 -25.17
CA PRO A 111 -11.14 17.95 -24.10
C PRO A 111 -11.77 16.93 -23.16
N ASP A 112 -12.19 15.80 -23.71
CA ASP A 112 -12.81 14.66 -23.05
C ASP A 112 -11.83 13.94 -22.10
N VAL A 113 -10.55 13.82 -22.48
CA VAL A 113 -9.48 13.25 -21.64
C VAL A 113 -9.05 14.24 -20.56
N SER A 114 -8.92 15.52 -20.91
CA SER A 114 -8.61 16.59 -19.97
C SER A 114 -9.72 16.79 -18.92
N PHE A 115 -10.98 16.62 -19.31
CA PHE A 115 -12.14 16.64 -18.41
C PHE A 115 -12.21 15.40 -17.52
N ALA A 116 -11.93 14.20 -18.04
CA ALA A 116 -11.84 12.99 -17.22
C ALA A 116 -10.73 13.09 -16.16
N ARG A 117 -9.58 13.66 -16.51
CA ARG A 117 -8.48 13.94 -15.57
C ARG A 117 -8.84 15.00 -14.53
N MET A 118 -9.67 15.98 -14.88
CA MET A 118 -10.23 16.96 -13.95
C MET A 118 -11.21 16.32 -12.95
N LEU A 119 -12.08 15.42 -13.40
CA LEU A 119 -12.95 14.66 -12.50
C LEU A 119 -12.14 13.75 -11.55
N GLN A 120 -11.03 13.17 -12.03
CA GLN A 120 -10.10 12.41 -11.20
C GLN A 120 -9.41 13.28 -10.13
N LEU A 121 -9.07 14.53 -10.43
CA LEU A 121 -8.54 15.49 -9.42
C LEU A 121 -9.55 15.83 -8.31
N ASN A 122 -10.86 15.71 -8.58
CA ASN A 122 -11.92 15.83 -7.56
C ASN A 122 -12.23 14.52 -6.82
N ASN A 123 -11.55 13.42 -7.19
CA ASN A 123 -11.67 12.09 -6.58
C ASN A 123 -10.34 11.62 -5.96
N ALA A 124 -9.38 12.52 -5.70
CA ALA A 124 -8.19 12.17 -4.94
C ALA A 124 -8.62 11.63 -3.57
N PRO A 125 -8.07 10.48 -3.12
CA PRO A 125 -8.43 9.93 -1.83
C PRO A 125 -8.20 10.94 -0.71
N LEU A 126 -9.17 10.98 0.21
CA LEU A 126 -9.12 11.85 1.37
C LEU A 126 -8.33 11.12 2.47
N PHE A 127 -7.37 11.80 3.08
CA PHE A 127 -6.62 11.31 4.23
C PHE A 127 -7.02 12.09 5.49
N CYS A 128 -6.82 11.46 6.64
CA CYS A 128 -7.00 12.09 7.94
C CYS A 128 -5.86 13.07 8.26
N TYR A 129 -4.65 12.85 7.74
CA TYR A 129 -3.50 13.74 7.89
C TYR A 129 -2.99 14.29 6.54
N PRO A 130 -2.41 15.49 6.52
CA PRO A 130 -1.75 16.01 5.33
C PRO A 130 -0.35 15.37 5.13
N PRO A 131 0.19 15.44 3.89
CA PRO A 131 1.57 15.09 3.59
C PRO A 131 2.60 15.71 4.53
N ASN A 132 3.61 14.92 4.91
CA ASN A 132 4.75 15.30 5.73
C ASN A 132 4.48 15.91 7.11
N GLU A 133 3.27 15.72 7.64
CA GLU A 133 2.98 15.80 9.06
C GLU A 133 3.01 14.38 9.64
N TYR A 134 3.75 14.19 10.73
CA TYR A 134 3.90 12.89 11.37
C TYR A 134 3.24 12.85 12.75
N ALA A 135 2.83 11.65 13.17
CA ALA A 135 2.28 11.36 14.48
C ALA A 135 2.93 10.11 15.07
N GLY A 136 2.96 10.01 16.39
CA GLY A 136 3.54 8.87 17.11
C GLY A 136 5.06 8.90 17.20
N GLU A 137 5.58 7.78 17.69
CA GLU A 137 7.00 7.57 18.02
C GLU A 137 7.59 6.47 17.14
N ALA A 138 8.62 6.84 16.38
CA ALA A 138 9.24 5.96 15.40
C ALA A 138 10.01 4.81 16.08
N GLN A 139 9.85 3.59 15.55
CA GLN A 139 10.50 2.37 16.07
C GLN A 139 11.56 1.81 15.10
N GLY A 140 12.47 0.99 15.63
CA GLY A 140 13.48 0.26 14.86
C GLY A 140 14.91 0.71 15.13
N ILE A 141 15.88 -0.10 14.67
CA ILE A 141 17.32 0.22 14.69
C ILE A 141 17.59 1.55 13.98
N PHE A 142 16.92 1.78 12.86
CA PHE A 142 16.78 3.09 12.24
C PHE A 142 15.31 3.52 12.41
N PRO A 143 15.00 4.40 13.38
CA PRO A 143 13.61 4.68 13.74
C PRO A 143 12.76 5.14 12.55
N GLY A 144 11.63 4.46 12.31
CA GLY A 144 10.66 4.80 11.25
C GLY A 144 11.13 4.44 9.84
N ARG A 145 12.19 3.63 9.71
CA ARG A 145 12.68 3.20 8.40
C ARG A 145 11.81 2.09 7.82
N VAL A 146 11.33 2.31 6.60
CA VAL A 146 10.75 1.30 5.74
C VAL A 146 11.68 1.08 4.56
N VAL A 147 12.21 -0.13 4.43
CA VAL A 147 13.04 -0.51 3.29
C VAL A 147 12.13 -1.01 2.17
N TRP A 148 12.32 -0.47 0.97
CA TRP A 148 11.65 -0.92 -0.24
C TRP A 148 12.68 -1.47 -1.21
N ALA A 149 12.71 -2.80 -1.34
CA ALA A 149 13.54 -3.49 -2.32
C ALA A 149 12.72 -3.79 -3.58
N HIS A 150 13.24 -3.40 -4.74
CA HIS A 150 12.55 -3.52 -6.03
C HIS A 150 13.48 -4.08 -7.10
N ALA A 151 13.05 -5.15 -7.77
CA ALA A 151 13.79 -5.81 -8.83
C ALA A 151 12.86 -6.04 -10.01
N SER A 152 12.92 -5.17 -11.01
CA SER A 152 12.12 -5.28 -12.23
C SER A 152 12.33 -6.65 -12.89
N GLY A 153 11.22 -7.29 -13.28
CA GLY A 153 11.23 -8.64 -13.85
C GLY A 153 11.24 -9.79 -12.84
N ALA A 154 11.26 -9.53 -11.52
CA ALA A 154 11.14 -10.58 -10.51
C ALA A 154 9.81 -11.37 -10.64
N ALA A 155 8.76 -10.72 -11.12
CA ALA A 155 7.48 -11.31 -11.50
C ALA A 155 7.14 -10.97 -12.96
N THR A 156 6.65 -11.96 -13.73
CA THR A 156 6.39 -11.81 -15.18
C THR A 156 5.07 -12.40 -15.66
N TRP A 157 4.22 -12.86 -14.74
CA TRP A 157 2.95 -13.53 -15.06
C TRP A 157 2.03 -12.69 -15.95
N LYS A 158 1.26 -13.35 -16.81
CA LYS A 158 0.19 -12.75 -17.61
C LYS A 158 -1.09 -13.57 -17.44
N SER A 159 -2.21 -12.86 -17.32
CA SER A 159 -3.54 -13.49 -17.19
C SER A 159 -3.80 -14.50 -18.31
N GLY A 160 -4.34 -15.67 -17.93
CA GLY A 160 -4.66 -16.76 -18.85
C GLY A 160 -3.51 -17.71 -19.21
N GLN A 161 -2.32 -17.58 -18.60
CA GLN A 161 -1.15 -18.44 -18.92
C GLN A 161 -0.82 -19.53 -17.87
N GLY A 162 -1.65 -19.67 -16.84
CA GLY A 162 -1.41 -20.54 -15.69
C GLY A 162 -1.59 -19.76 -14.39
N TYR A 163 -1.15 -20.31 -13.27
CA TYR A 163 -1.18 -19.64 -11.98
C TYR A 163 0.01 -18.70 -11.81
N TRP A 164 -0.24 -17.55 -11.19
CA TRP A 164 0.75 -16.48 -11.02
C TRP A 164 1.95 -16.91 -10.17
N PHE A 165 1.79 -17.87 -9.27
CA PHE A 165 2.84 -18.34 -8.36
C PHE A 165 3.75 -19.43 -8.96
N GLU A 166 3.50 -19.90 -10.19
CA GLU A 166 4.36 -20.90 -10.83
C GLU A 166 5.80 -20.39 -11.03
N ASP A 167 6.78 -21.29 -10.95
CA ASP A 167 8.22 -20.95 -10.99
C ASP A 167 8.63 -20.21 -12.28
N LYS A 168 8.01 -20.54 -13.43
CA LYS A 168 8.31 -19.87 -14.70
C LYS A 168 7.96 -18.38 -14.73
N TYR A 169 7.16 -17.89 -13.76
CA TYR A 169 6.78 -16.49 -13.67
C TYR A 169 7.50 -15.70 -12.59
N ASN A 170 8.24 -16.38 -11.70
CA ASN A 170 8.79 -15.79 -10.49
C ASN A 170 10.27 -16.14 -10.37
N ASN A 171 11.11 -15.12 -10.24
CA ASN A 171 12.54 -15.32 -10.09
C ASN A 171 12.90 -15.55 -8.62
N GLN A 172 13.27 -16.80 -8.27
CA GLN A 172 13.69 -17.15 -6.91
C GLN A 172 14.93 -16.38 -6.44
N ALA A 173 15.89 -16.09 -7.34
CA ALA A 173 17.09 -15.36 -6.98
C ALA A 173 16.80 -13.89 -6.64
N ASP A 174 15.83 -13.27 -7.31
CA ASP A 174 15.36 -11.91 -6.97
C ASP A 174 14.60 -11.91 -5.64
N CYS A 175 13.80 -12.94 -5.36
CA CYS A 175 13.15 -13.12 -4.06
C CYS A 175 14.15 -13.29 -2.91
N ASN A 176 15.23 -14.06 -3.14
CA ASN A 176 16.33 -14.19 -2.18
C ASN A 176 17.04 -12.84 -1.96
N TRP A 177 17.26 -12.07 -3.04
CA TRP A 177 17.85 -10.74 -2.97
C TRP A 177 16.96 -9.75 -2.20
N PHE A 178 15.63 -9.82 -2.32
CA PHE A 178 14.73 -8.99 -1.52
C PHE A 178 14.92 -9.20 -0.02
N ILE A 179 14.93 -10.46 0.43
CA ILE A 179 15.13 -10.78 1.85
C ILE A 179 16.51 -10.33 2.32
N ASP A 180 17.55 -10.65 1.55
CA ASP A 180 18.93 -10.24 1.85
C ASP A 180 19.03 -8.71 2.05
N GLN A 181 18.63 -7.94 1.04
CA GLN A 181 18.82 -6.49 1.06
C GLN A 181 17.95 -5.80 2.10
N THR A 182 16.72 -6.26 2.32
CA THR A 182 15.86 -5.68 3.36
C THR A 182 16.44 -5.87 4.75
N LEU A 183 16.94 -7.07 5.08
CA LEU A 183 17.60 -7.35 6.37
C LEU A 183 18.87 -6.50 6.55
N LEU A 184 19.71 -6.40 5.52
CA LEU A 184 20.93 -5.60 5.57
C LEU A 184 20.63 -4.11 5.82
N GLN A 185 19.64 -3.52 5.15
CA GLN A 185 19.33 -2.09 5.29
C GLN A 185 18.54 -1.75 6.56
N LEU A 186 17.75 -2.68 7.10
CA LEU A 186 17.12 -2.51 8.42
C LEU A 186 18.13 -2.59 9.56
N SER A 187 19.19 -3.40 9.40
CA SER A 187 20.20 -3.61 10.44
C SER A 187 21.44 -2.71 10.29
N GLY A 188 21.73 -2.23 9.08
CA GLY A 188 22.95 -1.48 8.75
C GLY A 188 24.20 -2.36 8.79
N THR A 189 24.04 -3.65 8.48
CA THR A 189 25.13 -4.65 8.50
C THR A 189 25.52 -5.06 7.08
N GLN A 190 26.57 -5.88 6.95
CA GLN A 190 27.13 -6.27 5.66
C GLN A 190 26.89 -7.75 5.30
N SER A 191 26.24 -8.53 6.17
CA SER A 191 25.89 -9.93 5.92
C SER A 191 24.61 -10.32 6.64
N GLN A 192 23.86 -11.28 6.09
CA GLN A 192 22.58 -11.73 6.68
C GLN A 192 22.75 -12.28 8.09
N LYS A 193 23.82 -13.04 8.35
CA LYS A 193 24.14 -13.53 9.69
C LYS A 193 24.28 -12.39 10.72
N GLN A 194 24.97 -11.31 10.37
CA GLN A 194 25.07 -10.13 11.23
C GLN A 194 23.74 -9.40 11.36
N ALA A 195 22.98 -9.31 10.27
CA ALA A 195 21.66 -8.68 10.26
C ALA A 195 20.72 -9.37 11.25
N TRP A 196 20.56 -10.70 11.14
CA TRP A 196 19.73 -11.49 12.04
C TRP A 196 20.16 -11.34 13.50
N GLY A 197 21.46 -11.48 13.78
CA GLY A 197 21.98 -11.27 15.13
C GLY A 197 21.58 -9.92 15.72
N LYS A 198 21.69 -8.84 14.93
CA LYS A 198 21.31 -7.49 15.36
C LYS A 198 19.80 -7.31 15.51
N LEU A 199 19.00 -7.90 14.63
CA LEU A 199 17.53 -7.85 14.69
C LEU A 199 17.00 -8.56 15.94
N PHE A 200 17.52 -9.76 16.26
CA PHE A 200 17.17 -10.47 17.49
C PHE A 200 17.59 -9.70 18.74
N SER A 201 18.83 -9.21 18.79
CA SER A 201 19.30 -8.41 19.95
C SER A 201 18.45 -7.16 20.16
N TYR A 202 18.12 -6.43 19.08
CA TYR A 202 17.24 -5.27 19.15
C TYR A 202 15.84 -5.63 19.68
N HIS A 203 15.25 -6.71 19.17
CA HIS A 203 13.93 -7.16 19.63
C HIS A 203 13.95 -7.55 21.11
N ASN A 204 14.97 -8.30 21.54
CA ASN A 204 15.10 -8.70 22.93
C ASN A 204 15.29 -7.50 23.87
N GLU A 205 16.12 -6.53 23.49
CA GLU A 205 16.31 -5.29 24.25
C GLU A 205 15.03 -4.45 24.34
N LYS A 206 14.31 -4.28 23.23
CA LYS A 206 13.01 -3.58 23.19
C LYS A 206 12.01 -4.20 24.18
N ASN A 207 12.00 -5.53 24.27
CA ASN A 207 11.10 -6.28 25.14
C ASN A 207 11.67 -6.53 26.55
N GLY A 208 12.65 -5.73 27.00
CA GLY A 208 13.18 -5.78 28.36
C GLY A 208 13.99 -7.04 28.70
N LYS A 209 14.31 -7.87 27.71
CA LYS A 209 15.23 -9.01 27.84
C LYS A 209 16.67 -8.52 27.68
N THR A 210 17.64 -9.38 28.02
CA THR A 210 19.05 -9.06 27.76
C THR A 210 19.29 -8.86 26.26
N SER A 211 20.13 -7.88 25.86
CA SER A 211 20.51 -7.60 24.45
C SER A 211 21.42 -8.71 23.87
N LYS A 212 20.85 -9.92 23.79
CA LYS A 212 21.45 -11.13 23.21
C LYS A 212 20.67 -11.49 21.95
N GLY A 213 21.36 -12.11 20.99
CA GLY A 213 20.71 -12.66 19.80
C GLY A 213 19.87 -13.91 20.12
N TYR A 214 19.36 -14.53 19.06
CA TYR A 214 18.61 -15.78 19.11
C TYR A 214 19.32 -16.87 19.94
N ALA A 215 18.57 -17.53 20.82
CA ALA A 215 18.99 -18.70 21.56
C ALA A 215 18.41 -19.97 20.93
N LYS A 216 19.22 -21.03 20.84
CA LYS A 216 18.82 -22.29 20.25
C LYS A 216 17.57 -22.84 20.96
N GLY A 217 16.52 -23.10 20.18
CA GLY A 217 15.26 -23.67 20.66
C GLY A 217 14.13 -22.65 20.79
N GLU A 218 14.43 -21.35 20.69
CA GLU A 218 13.39 -20.31 20.65
C GLU A 218 12.53 -20.46 19.38
N LYS A 219 11.21 -20.26 19.51
CA LYS A 219 10.23 -20.50 18.45
C LYS A 219 10.01 -19.24 17.61
N ILE A 220 9.96 -19.40 16.29
CA ILE A 220 9.65 -18.34 15.33
C ILE A 220 8.37 -18.70 14.56
N THR A 221 7.35 -17.84 14.65
CA THR A 221 6.12 -17.98 13.87
C THR A 221 6.03 -16.92 12.78
N ILE A 222 5.76 -17.34 11.54
CA ILE A 222 5.63 -16.47 10.37
C ILE A 222 4.15 -16.42 9.98
N LYS A 223 3.47 -15.29 10.23
CA LYS A 223 2.11 -15.06 9.73
C LYS A 223 2.17 -14.72 8.26
N ILE A 224 1.80 -15.66 7.40
CA ILE A 224 1.57 -15.41 5.98
C ILE A 224 0.10 -15.06 5.75
N ASN A 225 -0.21 -14.43 4.61
CA ASN A 225 -1.59 -14.12 4.24
C ASN A 225 -2.11 -15.09 3.17
N GLN A 226 -3.15 -15.86 3.52
CA GLN A 226 -3.87 -16.78 2.66
C GLN A 226 -5.37 -16.41 2.58
N ASN A 227 -5.72 -15.12 2.74
CA ASN A 227 -7.08 -14.62 2.98
C ASN A 227 -8.16 -15.14 2.01
N ASN A 228 -7.78 -15.58 0.82
CA ASN A 228 -8.72 -16.01 -0.21
C ASN A 228 -8.69 -17.53 -0.49
N THR A 229 -8.08 -18.35 0.37
CA THR A 229 -8.06 -19.81 0.18
C THR A 229 -9.23 -20.53 0.85
N TYR A 230 -9.83 -21.49 0.14
CA TYR A 230 -10.98 -22.28 0.59
C TYR A 230 -10.67 -23.77 0.81
N SER A 231 -9.46 -24.21 0.43
CA SER A 231 -8.94 -25.57 0.62
C SER A 231 -7.42 -25.55 0.41
N HIS A 232 -6.73 -26.67 0.66
CA HIS A 232 -5.32 -26.81 0.28
C HIS A 232 -5.09 -26.78 -1.24
N SER A 233 -6.12 -27.08 -2.04
CA SER A 233 -5.98 -27.03 -3.49
C SER A 233 -5.64 -25.62 -3.97
N ASN A 234 -4.73 -25.57 -4.94
CA ASN A 234 -4.31 -24.33 -5.57
C ASN A 234 -5.47 -23.60 -6.25
N SER A 235 -5.48 -22.28 -6.16
CA SER A 235 -6.46 -21.40 -6.82
C SER A 235 -5.75 -20.17 -7.39
N GLU A 236 -6.43 -19.40 -8.22
CA GLU A 236 -5.83 -18.20 -8.84
C GLU A 236 -5.62 -17.04 -7.87
N GLU A 237 -6.15 -17.14 -6.66
CA GLU A 237 -6.17 -16.08 -5.65
C GLU A 237 -4.76 -15.58 -5.31
N LEU A 238 -4.60 -14.25 -5.30
CA LEU A 238 -3.37 -13.62 -4.81
C LEU A 238 -3.28 -13.76 -3.28
N ASN A 239 -2.30 -14.57 -2.86
CA ASN A 239 -1.92 -14.90 -1.48
C ASN A 239 -0.39 -14.74 -1.33
N ALA A 240 0.18 -15.13 -0.19
CA ALA A 240 1.63 -15.04 0.04
C ALA A 240 2.43 -15.75 -1.06
N SER A 241 3.43 -15.08 -1.62
CA SER A 241 4.26 -15.61 -2.69
C SER A 241 5.14 -16.76 -2.18
N PRO A 242 5.01 -17.99 -2.72
CA PRO A 242 5.81 -19.14 -2.30
C PRO A 242 7.32 -18.90 -2.38
N HIS A 243 7.75 -18.07 -3.33
CA HIS A 243 9.15 -17.71 -3.56
C HIS A 243 9.71 -16.80 -2.45
N ILE A 244 8.90 -15.87 -1.93
CA ILE A 244 9.28 -14.97 -0.83
C ILE A 244 9.30 -15.75 0.48
N VAL A 245 8.33 -16.64 0.72
CA VAL A 245 8.31 -17.51 1.89
C VAL A 245 9.55 -18.43 1.90
N LEU A 246 9.86 -19.08 0.78
CA LEU A 246 11.07 -19.90 0.67
C LEU A 246 12.36 -19.10 0.88
N ALA A 247 12.42 -17.86 0.36
CA ALA A 247 13.56 -16.97 0.56
C ALA A 247 13.75 -16.61 2.05
N LEU A 248 12.68 -16.31 2.77
CA LEU A 248 12.72 -16.02 4.20
C LEU A 248 13.17 -17.25 5.01
N LEU A 249 12.60 -18.43 4.72
CA LEU A 249 13.02 -19.68 5.36
C LEU A 249 14.50 -19.97 5.11
N THR A 250 14.96 -19.76 3.87
CA THR A 250 16.37 -19.93 3.50
C THR A 250 17.28 -19.03 4.32
N SER A 251 16.90 -17.76 4.52
CA SER A 251 17.67 -16.81 5.33
C SER A 251 17.67 -17.18 6.82
N LEU A 252 16.52 -17.49 7.41
CA LEU A 252 16.42 -17.89 8.81
C LEU A 252 17.24 -19.15 9.12
N ILE A 253 17.15 -20.17 8.27
CA ILE A 253 17.78 -21.46 8.54
C ILE A 253 19.28 -21.41 8.25
N ASN A 254 19.69 -20.85 7.11
CA ASN A 254 21.09 -20.93 6.69
C ASN A 254 21.95 -19.79 7.26
N GLU A 255 21.37 -18.61 7.50
CA GLU A 255 22.12 -17.42 7.92
C GLU A 255 21.90 -17.09 9.39
N ALA A 256 20.69 -17.31 9.91
CA ALA A 256 20.36 -17.08 11.31
C ALA A 256 20.55 -18.31 12.22
N ASP A 257 20.85 -19.48 11.65
CA ASP A 257 21.05 -20.75 12.36
C ASP A 257 19.82 -21.19 13.19
N VAL A 258 18.62 -20.81 12.73
CA VAL A 258 17.36 -21.24 13.34
C VAL A 258 17.05 -22.66 12.89
N SER A 259 16.83 -23.55 13.86
CA SER A 259 16.48 -24.95 13.57
C SER A 259 15.08 -25.02 12.93
N GLN A 260 14.93 -25.85 11.90
CA GLN A 260 13.70 -25.93 11.09
C GLN A 260 12.46 -26.20 11.95
N GLU A 261 12.57 -27.11 12.92
CA GLU A 261 11.52 -27.52 13.85
C GLU A 261 11.05 -26.39 14.78
N CYS A 262 11.84 -25.33 14.92
CA CYS A 262 11.49 -24.13 15.69
C CYS A 262 10.73 -23.10 14.85
N ILE A 263 10.54 -23.33 13.55
CA ILE A 263 9.85 -22.41 12.65
C ILE A 263 8.44 -22.94 12.36
N THR A 264 7.45 -22.07 12.47
CA THR A 264 6.07 -22.32 12.06
C THR A 264 5.61 -21.29 11.04
N VAL A 265 5.32 -21.71 9.81
CA VAL A 265 4.64 -20.89 8.80
C VAL A 265 3.14 -21.05 9.00
N ALA A 266 2.43 -19.96 9.30
CA ALA A 266 1.04 -20.05 9.76
C ALA A 266 0.07 -19.10 9.03
N ASP A 267 -1.13 -19.61 8.73
CA ASP A 267 -2.34 -18.79 8.61
C ASP A 267 -3.53 -19.53 9.29
N PRO A 268 -3.77 -19.29 10.60
CA PRO A 268 -4.74 -20.04 11.39
C PRO A 268 -6.19 -20.02 10.88
N SER A 269 -6.55 -19.00 10.11
CA SER A 269 -7.92 -18.79 9.62
C SER A 269 -8.18 -19.32 8.21
N ARG A 270 -7.13 -19.76 7.52
CA ARG A 270 -7.16 -20.10 6.09
C ARG A 270 -6.37 -21.38 5.82
N HIS A 271 -6.30 -21.76 4.55
CA HIS A 271 -5.60 -22.96 4.11
C HIS A 271 -4.26 -22.58 3.49
N ILE A 272 -3.19 -23.29 3.84
CA ILE A 272 -1.92 -23.17 3.13
C ILE A 272 -2.00 -24.01 1.85
N THR A 273 -1.87 -23.39 0.69
CA THR A 273 -2.04 -24.10 -0.59
C THR A 273 -0.94 -25.12 -0.87
N ASP A 274 -1.23 -26.10 -1.72
CA ASP A 274 -0.30 -27.17 -2.11
C ASP A 274 0.97 -26.64 -2.76
N PHE A 275 0.86 -25.62 -3.60
CA PHE A 275 2.05 -25.06 -4.25
C PHE A 275 2.99 -24.42 -3.22
N LEU A 276 2.46 -23.62 -2.28
CA LEU A 276 3.28 -23.01 -1.23
C LEU A 276 3.93 -24.07 -0.36
N TYR A 277 3.11 -25.00 0.15
CA TYR A 277 3.56 -26.09 1.01
C TYR A 277 4.64 -26.94 0.34
N ASN A 278 4.35 -27.49 -0.85
CA ASN A 278 5.28 -28.39 -1.56
C ASN A 278 6.60 -27.70 -1.94
N LYS A 279 6.55 -26.42 -2.34
CA LYS A 279 7.77 -25.65 -2.66
C LYS A 279 8.66 -25.49 -1.44
N CYS A 280 8.08 -25.19 -0.28
CA CYS A 280 8.85 -24.89 0.93
C CYS A 280 9.30 -26.18 1.65
N ILE A 281 8.40 -27.15 1.83
CA ILE A 281 8.72 -28.43 2.50
C ILE A 281 9.72 -29.27 1.68
N GLY A 282 9.69 -29.17 0.35
CA GLY A 282 10.67 -29.84 -0.52
C GLY A 282 12.11 -29.39 -0.29
N ARG A 283 12.31 -28.19 0.28
CA ARG A 283 13.64 -27.68 0.68
C ARG A 283 13.91 -27.82 2.17
N PHE A 284 12.90 -27.59 3.01
CA PHE A 284 13.00 -27.57 4.46
C PHE A 284 11.93 -28.48 5.08
N PRO A 285 12.18 -29.80 5.12
CA PRO A 285 11.15 -30.80 5.46
C PRO A 285 10.71 -30.79 6.92
N ASN A 286 11.48 -30.15 7.81
CA ASN A 286 11.20 -30.12 9.25
C ASN A 286 10.55 -28.81 9.70
N VAL A 287 10.26 -27.88 8.79
CA VAL A 287 9.49 -26.66 9.10
C VAL A 287 8.03 -27.02 9.30
N ASN A 288 7.41 -26.45 10.34
CA ASN A 288 6.00 -26.65 10.60
C ASN A 288 5.14 -25.73 9.72
N TYR A 289 4.08 -26.27 9.13
CA TYR A 289 3.08 -25.49 8.39
C TYR A 289 1.75 -25.64 9.12
N MET A 290 1.19 -24.53 9.59
CA MET A 290 -0.04 -24.53 10.39
C MET A 290 -1.13 -23.73 9.71
N ASP A 291 -2.32 -24.32 9.63
CA ASP A 291 -3.46 -23.67 9.00
C ASP A 291 -4.77 -24.04 9.71
N HIS A 292 -5.91 -23.59 9.16
CA HIS A 292 -7.20 -23.77 9.79
C HIS A 292 -7.60 -25.24 10.00
N THR A 293 -7.37 -26.11 9.01
CA THR A 293 -7.88 -27.49 9.02
C THR A 293 -6.84 -28.52 9.40
N GLY A 294 -5.56 -28.24 9.11
CA GLY A 294 -4.51 -29.26 9.07
C GLY A 294 -4.77 -30.35 8.02
N GLY A 295 -3.94 -31.39 8.04
CA GLY A 295 -4.00 -32.51 7.09
C GLY A 295 -2.99 -32.39 5.95
N GLU A 296 -2.74 -33.49 5.24
CA GLU A 296 -1.76 -33.56 4.14
C GLU A 296 -0.35 -33.08 4.55
N GLY A 297 0.00 -33.26 5.83
CA GLY A 297 1.26 -32.86 6.44
C GLY A 297 1.26 -31.46 7.08
N ARG A 298 0.16 -30.71 6.97
CA ARG A 298 -0.05 -29.45 7.70
C ARG A 298 -0.65 -29.72 9.09
N LEU A 299 -0.27 -28.90 10.05
CA LEU A 299 -0.80 -28.87 11.40
C LEU A 299 -2.08 -28.05 11.45
N LYS A 300 -3.05 -28.50 12.25
CA LYS A 300 -4.24 -27.73 12.54
C LYS A 300 -3.94 -26.68 13.62
N SER A 301 -4.45 -25.47 13.46
CA SER A 301 -4.35 -24.44 14.50
C SER A 301 -5.29 -24.74 15.67
N ASP A 302 -4.73 -24.64 16.87
CA ASP A 302 -5.46 -24.52 18.13
C ASP A 302 -5.44 -23.05 18.60
N PHE A 303 -6.28 -22.71 19.57
CA PHE A 303 -6.46 -21.34 20.05
C PHE A 303 -6.41 -21.28 21.58
N VAL A 304 -5.79 -20.22 22.10
CA VAL A 304 -5.97 -19.78 23.48
C VAL A 304 -7.27 -18.99 23.52
N ASP A 305 -8.30 -19.58 24.13
CA ASP A 305 -9.62 -18.96 24.24
C ASP A 305 -9.57 -17.67 25.08
N ASP A 306 -10.36 -16.68 24.67
CA ASP A 306 -10.48 -15.36 25.31
C ASP A 306 -9.18 -14.58 25.52
N ALA A 307 -8.11 -14.92 24.80
CA ALA A 307 -6.81 -14.26 24.90
C ALA A 307 -6.86 -12.77 24.55
N LEU A 308 -7.72 -12.37 23.60
CA LEU A 308 -7.83 -10.98 23.16
C LEU A 308 -8.96 -10.26 23.90
N HIS A 309 -8.63 -9.15 24.56
CA HIS A 309 -9.61 -8.15 24.99
C HIS A 309 -9.75 -7.04 23.94
N PHE A 310 -10.97 -6.58 23.69
CA PHE A 310 -11.18 -5.42 22.83
C PHE A 310 -11.39 -4.18 23.68
N SER A 311 -10.68 -3.10 23.34
CA SER A 311 -10.64 -1.85 24.11
C SER A 311 -11.96 -1.07 24.16
N GLN A 312 -12.93 -1.51 23.36
CA GLN A 312 -14.31 -1.05 23.36
C GLN A 312 -15.22 -2.26 23.16
N ASP A 313 -16.50 -2.14 23.54
CA ASP A 313 -17.50 -3.14 23.16
C ASP A 313 -17.52 -3.28 21.64
N ASN A 314 -17.03 -4.43 21.19
CA ASN A 314 -16.88 -4.76 19.79
C ASN A 314 -17.84 -5.87 19.36
N GLY A 315 -18.87 -6.16 20.16
CA GLY A 315 -19.82 -7.23 19.89
C GLY A 315 -19.16 -8.62 19.89
N LYS A 316 -19.55 -9.47 18.93
CA LYS A 316 -19.18 -10.90 18.90
C LYS A 316 -17.95 -11.19 18.04
N LEU A 317 -16.94 -10.32 18.06
CA LEU A 317 -15.68 -10.63 17.40
C LEU A 317 -15.00 -11.84 18.09
N ALA A 318 -14.26 -12.62 17.31
CA ALA A 318 -13.47 -13.72 17.85
C ALA A 318 -12.40 -13.19 18.80
N ARG A 319 -12.26 -13.83 19.96
CA ARG A 319 -11.31 -13.45 21.01
C ARG A 319 -10.20 -14.47 21.24
N GLY A 320 -10.28 -15.64 20.61
CA GLY A 320 -9.23 -16.64 20.71
C GLY A 320 -8.06 -16.28 19.81
N ILE A 321 -6.82 -16.48 20.27
CA ILE A 321 -5.59 -16.28 19.49
C ILE A 321 -4.92 -17.63 19.28
N SER A 322 -4.43 -17.89 18.06
CA SER A 322 -3.77 -19.15 17.73
C SER A 322 -2.56 -19.42 18.62
N THR A 323 -2.43 -20.67 19.09
CA THR A 323 -1.35 -21.10 19.99
C THR A 323 0.03 -20.92 19.36
N ALA A 324 0.15 -21.02 18.03
CA ALA A 324 1.40 -20.74 17.33
C ALA A 324 1.94 -19.32 17.58
N PHE A 325 1.07 -18.34 17.83
CA PHE A 325 1.47 -16.96 18.15
C PHE A 325 1.64 -16.76 19.65
N ALA A 326 0.72 -17.31 20.45
CA ALA A 326 0.80 -17.25 21.90
C ALA A 326 2.08 -17.91 22.44
N GLU A 327 2.55 -19.00 21.84
CA GLU A 327 3.76 -19.72 22.27
C GLU A 327 5.06 -19.29 21.57
N ALA A 328 4.99 -18.42 20.56
CA ALA A 328 6.19 -17.97 19.85
C ALA A 328 7.08 -17.11 20.76
N ASP A 329 8.40 -17.20 20.55
CA ASP A 329 9.36 -16.24 21.11
C ASP A 329 9.53 -15.03 20.18
N TYR A 330 9.45 -15.26 18.87
CA TYR A 330 9.51 -14.22 17.84
C TYR A 330 8.43 -14.43 16.79
N VAL A 331 7.85 -13.34 16.31
CA VAL A 331 6.88 -13.35 15.21
C VAL A 331 7.40 -12.53 14.03
N ILE A 332 7.11 -13.01 12.81
CA ILE A 332 7.29 -12.27 11.56
C ILE A 332 5.93 -12.14 10.90
N ASN A 333 5.48 -10.92 10.62
CA ASN A 333 4.22 -10.67 9.91
C ASN A 333 4.50 -10.38 8.44
N MET A 334 4.00 -11.23 7.54
CA MET A 334 4.12 -11.09 6.09
C MET A 334 2.73 -10.89 5.47
N ALA A 335 2.38 -9.63 5.24
CA ALA A 335 1.15 -9.21 4.59
C ALA A 335 1.31 -9.08 3.06
N LEU A 336 0.24 -8.69 2.36
CA LEU A 336 0.22 -8.49 0.90
C LEU A 336 0.09 -7.01 0.59
N LEU A 337 0.54 -6.57 -0.59
CA LEU A 337 0.26 -5.22 -1.08
C LEU A 337 -1.09 -5.22 -1.83
N LYS A 338 -2.21 -5.20 -1.10
CA LYS A 338 -3.55 -5.43 -1.70
C LYS A 338 -4.61 -4.45 -1.20
N GLY A 339 -5.54 -4.07 -2.07
CA GLY A 339 -6.75 -3.33 -1.69
C GLY A 339 -7.82 -4.20 -1.02
N HIS A 340 -8.78 -3.57 -0.34
CA HIS A 340 -9.88 -4.28 0.34
C HIS A 340 -11.15 -3.46 0.50
N GLU A 341 -12.31 -4.04 0.19
CA GLU A 341 -13.62 -3.46 0.52
C GLU A 341 -13.87 -3.33 2.02
N GLY A 342 -14.31 -2.16 2.47
CA GLY A 342 -14.62 -1.87 3.86
C GLY A 342 -13.46 -1.27 4.66
N GLN A 343 -12.21 -1.70 4.42
CA GLN A 343 -11.02 -1.19 5.15
C GLN A 343 -10.04 -0.41 4.27
N GLY A 344 -10.30 -0.32 2.98
CA GLY A 344 -9.40 0.27 1.99
C GLY A 344 -8.27 -0.67 1.58
N VAL A 345 -7.55 -1.26 2.54
CA VAL A 345 -6.33 -2.05 2.28
C VAL A 345 -6.26 -3.35 3.07
N THR A 346 -5.43 -4.27 2.58
CA THR A 346 -4.97 -5.48 3.28
C THR A 346 -3.48 -5.38 3.49
N LEU A 347 -3.03 -4.89 4.64
CA LEU A 347 -1.62 -4.78 5.00
C LEU A 347 -1.35 -5.49 6.35
N CYS A 348 -0.28 -5.15 7.07
CA CYS A 348 0.16 -5.87 8.26
C CYS A 348 -0.86 -5.83 9.41
N GLY A 349 -1.45 -4.66 9.70
CA GLY A 349 -2.45 -4.52 10.76
C GLY A 349 -3.67 -5.39 10.54
N LYS A 350 -4.13 -5.50 9.28
CA LYS A 350 -5.25 -6.38 8.91
C LYS A 350 -4.88 -7.86 8.93
N ASN A 351 -3.63 -8.21 8.62
CA ASN A 351 -3.19 -9.60 8.53
C ASN A 351 -3.38 -10.37 9.85
N TRP A 352 -3.35 -9.67 10.99
CA TRP A 352 -3.62 -10.24 12.31
C TRP A 352 -5.01 -10.79 12.49
N TYR A 353 -6.00 -10.31 11.75
CA TYR A 353 -7.36 -10.84 11.88
C TYR A 353 -7.39 -12.36 11.62
N GLY A 354 -6.52 -12.84 10.73
CA GLY A 354 -6.38 -14.25 10.41
C GLY A 354 -5.66 -15.11 11.47
N THR A 355 -5.18 -14.53 12.58
CA THR A 355 -4.60 -15.30 13.70
C THR A 355 -5.63 -15.65 14.77
N THR A 356 -6.85 -15.11 14.65
CA THR A 356 -7.91 -15.28 15.64
C THR A 356 -8.76 -16.52 15.36
N SER A 357 -9.57 -16.94 16.35
CA SER A 357 -10.52 -18.07 16.25
C SER A 357 -11.74 -17.78 15.36
N ILE A 358 -11.57 -16.95 14.32
CA ILE A 358 -12.60 -16.64 13.35
C ILE A 358 -13.07 -17.89 12.61
N HIS A 359 -14.36 -17.88 12.28
CA HIS A 359 -14.99 -18.96 11.54
C HIS A 359 -14.41 -19.06 10.12
N PRO A 360 -14.26 -20.28 9.56
CA PRO A 360 -13.69 -20.48 8.23
C PRO A 360 -14.53 -19.86 7.13
N ASP A 361 -15.86 -19.99 7.21
CA ASP A 361 -16.78 -19.20 6.40
C ASP A 361 -16.80 -17.76 6.92
N TRP A 362 -16.19 -16.86 6.16
CA TRP A 362 -16.07 -15.45 6.50
C TRP A 362 -17.41 -14.75 6.74
N ARG A 363 -18.52 -15.28 6.17
CA ARG A 363 -19.88 -14.74 6.36
C ARG A 363 -20.36 -14.82 7.80
N ASN A 364 -19.79 -15.72 8.58
CA ASN A 364 -20.12 -15.90 9.99
C ASN A 364 -19.28 -15.00 10.91
N ASN A 365 -18.34 -14.22 10.37
CA ASN A 365 -17.45 -13.39 11.16
C ASN A 365 -17.91 -11.92 11.20
N GLN A 366 -17.80 -11.32 12.38
CA GLN A 366 -18.07 -9.91 12.60
C GLN A 366 -16.87 -9.06 12.20
N HIS A 367 -17.12 -7.87 11.65
CA HIS A 367 -16.09 -6.94 11.19
C HIS A 367 -16.31 -5.54 11.78
N ASN A 368 -16.80 -5.48 13.02
CA ASN A 368 -17.08 -4.22 13.71
C ASN A 368 -15.79 -3.42 13.90
N ASN A 369 -15.86 -2.13 13.57
CA ASN A 369 -14.76 -1.17 13.77
C ASN A 369 -13.46 -1.51 13.02
N PHE A 370 -13.57 -2.27 11.94
CA PHE A 370 -12.49 -2.41 10.95
C PHE A 370 -12.52 -1.27 9.93
N ASP A 371 -13.71 -0.73 9.66
CA ASP A 371 -13.93 0.35 8.70
C ASP A 371 -13.78 1.72 9.35
N GLN A 372 -13.14 2.61 8.60
CA GLN A 372 -13.00 4.01 8.94
C GLN A 372 -14.33 4.76 8.80
N SER A 373 -14.43 5.91 9.46
CA SER A 373 -15.58 6.80 9.26
C SER A 373 -15.60 7.38 7.85
N ARG A 374 -16.73 7.27 7.15
CA ARG A 374 -16.96 7.92 5.85
C ARG A 374 -16.82 9.45 5.87
N GLN A 375 -16.89 10.06 7.06
CA GLN A 375 -16.72 11.50 7.27
C GLN A 375 -15.31 11.88 7.76
N GLY A 376 -14.41 10.91 7.90
CA GLY A 376 -13.07 11.13 8.46
C GLY A 376 -13.07 11.45 9.95
N LYS A 377 -14.18 11.18 10.67
CA LYS A 377 -14.23 11.36 12.12
C LYS A 377 -13.46 10.24 12.81
N PRO A 378 -12.52 10.56 13.73
CA PRO A 378 -11.87 9.55 14.55
C PRO A 378 -12.88 8.64 15.25
N LYS A 379 -12.54 7.34 15.31
CA LYS A 379 -13.31 6.31 16.00
C LYS A 379 -12.35 5.21 16.42
N TYR A 380 -12.79 4.40 17.38
CA TYR A 380 -12.10 3.17 17.72
C TYR A 380 -11.90 2.30 16.46
N MET A 381 -10.67 1.84 16.29
CA MET A 381 -10.23 0.96 15.20
C MET A 381 -9.70 -0.35 15.78
N THR A 382 -10.35 -1.47 15.44
CA THR A 382 -10.04 -2.82 15.96
C THR A 382 -8.60 -3.26 15.67
N PHE A 383 -8.01 -2.79 14.58
CA PHE A 383 -6.64 -3.17 14.21
C PHE A 383 -5.60 -2.78 15.25
N VAL A 384 -5.83 -1.70 15.99
CA VAL A 384 -4.87 -1.20 16.99
C VAL A 384 -4.70 -2.21 18.14
N ASP A 385 -5.79 -2.88 18.56
CA ASP A 385 -5.71 -3.92 19.59
C ASP A 385 -4.82 -5.08 19.11
N TYR A 386 -5.01 -5.57 17.88
CA TYR A 386 -4.14 -6.61 17.34
C TYR A 386 -2.68 -6.18 17.21
N MET A 387 -2.44 -4.92 16.79
CA MET A 387 -1.11 -4.38 16.60
C MET A 387 -0.35 -4.14 17.90
N GLY A 388 -1.05 -4.02 19.03
CA GLY A 388 -0.45 -3.80 20.35
C GLY A 388 -0.54 -4.98 21.32
N HIS A 389 -1.20 -6.08 20.93
CA HIS A 389 -1.39 -7.24 21.80
C HIS A 389 -0.08 -8.00 22.06
N GLU A 390 0.10 -8.52 23.27
CA GLU A 390 1.34 -9.13 23.76
C GLU A 390 1.78 -10.35 22.93
N TYR A 391 0.82 -11.20 22.51
CA TYR A 391 1.10 -12.36 21.65
C TYR A 391 1.28 -12.04 20.17
N LEU A 392 0.93 -10.84 19.72
CA LEU A 392 0.92 -10.47 18.31
C LEU A 392 1.95 -9.37 18.04
N GLY A 393 1.57 -8.11 18.21
CA GLY A 393 2.39 -6.95 17.92
C GLY A 393 3.72 -6.92 18.67
N ASP A 394 3.69 -7.16 19.99
CA ASP A 394 4.87 -7.04 20.85
C ASP A 394 5.93 -8.11 20.56
N LYS A 395 5.50 -9.32 20.19
CA LYS A 395 6.38 -10.42 19.73
C LYS A 395 6.85 -10.26 18.30
N THR A 396 6.29 -9.33 17.52
CA THR A 396 6.68 -9.18 16.11
C THR A 396 7.99 -8.43 15.98
N MET A 397 9.04 -9.15 15.54
CA MET A 397 10.36 -8.59 15.33
C MET A 397 10.55 -7.98 13.94
N LEU A 398 9.76 -8.43 12.95
CA LEU A 398 9.93 -8.03 11.56
C LEU A 398 8.60 -8.03 10.82
N TRP A 399 8.36 -6.95 10.09
CA TRP A 399 7.15 -6.73 9.31
C TRP A 399 7.52 -6.69 7.83
N PHE A 400 6.79 -7.44 7.02
CA PHE A 400 6.93 -7.49 5.58
C PHE A 400 5.59 -7.22 4.89
N ILE A 401 5.65 -6.49 3.78
CA ILE A 401 4.56 -6.45 2.79
C ILE A 401 5.11 -7.06 1.50
N ASP A 402 4.59 -8.23 1.15
CA ASP A 402 4.82 -8.88 -0.14
C ASP A 402 4.11 -8.10 -1.24
N GLY A 403 4.91 -7.40 -2.03
CA GLY A 403 4.51 -6.69 -3.23
C GLY A 403 5.15 -7.27 -4.48
N LEU A 404 5.51 -8.57 -4.48
CA LEU A 404 5.98 -9.24 -5.71
C LEU A 404 4.91 -9.06 -6.79
N TYR A 405 3.67 -9.27 -6.37
CA TYR A 405 2.46 -8.77 -7.00
C TYR A 405 1.75 -7.82 -6.03
N GLY A 406 1.29 -6.67 -6.54
CA GLY A 406 0.34 -5.82 -5.84
C GLY A 406 -0.98 -5.79 -6.60
N SER A 407 -2.12 -5.73 -5.91
CA SER A 407 -3.44 -5.79 -6.54
C SER A 407 -4.42 -4.77 -5.97
N LYS A 408 -5.25 -4.21 -6.84
CA LYS A 408 -6.32 -3.28 -6.47
C LYS A 408 -7.44 -3.97 -5.66
N TYR A 409 -7.72 -5.23 -5.96
CA TYR A 409 -8.90 -5.94 -5.42
C TYR A 409 -8.52 -6.95 -4.36
N VAL A 410 -9.46 -7.22 -3.44
CA VAL A 410 -9.31 -8.22 -2.37
C VAL A 410 -9.32 -9.67 -2.86
N ALA A 411 -9.86 -9.95 -4.04
CA ALA A 411 -10.05 -11.33 -4.52
C ALA A 411 -9.62 -11.47 -5.99
N GLY A 412 -9.41 -12.71 -6.39
CA GLY A 412 -8.93 -13.12 -7.69
C GLY A 412 -7.41 -13.08 -7.82
N ALA A 413 -6.97 -13.40 -9.04
CA ALA A 413 -5.58 -13.28 -9.45
C ALA A 413 -5.06 -11.85 -9.37
N PRO A 414 -3.73 -11.64 -9.34
CA PRO A 414 -3.14 -10.32 -9.43
C PRO A 414 -3.72 -9.51 -10.61
N THR A 415 -4.15 -8.28 -10.35
CA THR A 415 -4.66 -7.39 -11.41
C THR A 415 -4.06 -6.01 -11.29
N GLY A 416 -3.98 -5.33 -12.43
CA GLY A 416 -3.47 -3.97 -12.53
C GLY A 416 -1.95 -3.92 -12.53
N TYR A 417 -1.36 -3.80 -13.72
CA TYR A 417 0.05 -3.42 -13.81
C TYR A 417 0.26 -2.05 -13.18
N TRP A 418 1.41 -1.92 -12.51
CA TRP A 418 1.76 -0.73 -11.78
C TRP A 418 2.31 0.31 -12.74
N THR A 419 1.59 1.41 -12.90
CA THR A 419 1.87 2.45 -13.89
C THR A 419 2.70 3.58 -13.31
N ILE A 420 2.69 3.77 -11.99
CA ILE A 420 3.50 4.79 -11.33
C ILE A 420 4.99 4.45 -11.44
N PRO A 421 5.89 5.42 -11.68
CA PRO A 421 7.32 5.16 -11.63
C PRO A 421 7.73 4.63 -10.26
N PRO A 422 8.67 3.66 -10.18
CA PRO A 422 9.53 3.13 -11.24
C PRO A 422 8.97 1.90 -11.97
N PHE A 423 7.73 1.48 -11.71
CA PHE A 423 7.18 0.21 -12.20
C PHE A 423 6.83 0.22 -13.69
N ASN A 424 6.45 1.38 -14.24
CA ASN A 424 6.34 1.63 -15.69
C ASN A 424 5.53 0.58 -16.50
N ASN A 425 4.37 0.16 -15.97
CA ASN A 425 3.48 -0.89 -16.49
C ASN A 425 3.98 -2.33 -16.32
N GLU A 426 4.75 -2.60 -15.27
CA GLU A 426 5.13 -3.94 -14.84
C GLU A 426 4.40 -4.35 -13.54
N TRP A 427 4.66 -5.57 -13.06
CA TRP A 427 4.27 -5.92 -11.69
C TRP A 427 5.08 -5.11 -10.68
N ALA A 428 4.55 -4.94 -9.47
CA ALA A 428 5.23 -4.18 -8.42
C ALA A 428 6.63 -4.74 -8.11
N CYS A 429 6.86 -6.06 -8.25
CA CYS A 429 8.17 -6.70 -8.12
C CYS A 429 8.96 -6.21 -6.90
N SER A 430 8.28 -6.09 -5.76
CA SER A 430 8.80 -5.40 -4.58
C SER A 430 8.62 -6.20 -3.29
N LEU A 431 9.49 -5.96 -2.33
CA LEU A 431 9.30 -6.32 -0.94
C LEU A 431 9.51 -5.09 -0.08
N PHE A 432 8.57 -4.83 0.84
CA PHE A 432 8.72 -3.80 1.86
C PHE A 432 9.02 -4.47 3.19
N ALA A 433 9.92 -3.88 3.98
CA ALA A 433 10.29 -4.39 5.29
C ALA A 433 10.48 -3.27 6.31
N SER A 434 10.11 -3.51 7.56
CA SER A 434 10.22 -2.54 8.66
C SER A 434 10.29 -3.21 10.03
N LEU A 435 10.79 -2.46 11.01
CA LEU A 435 10.68 -2.77 12.44
C LEU A 435 9.62 -1.90 13.14
N ASP A 436 8.99 -0.99 12.38
CA ASP A 436 7.90 -0.11 12.80
C ASP A 436 6.61 -0.53 12.06
N PRO A 437 5.61 -1.06 12.77
CA PRO A 437 4.38 -1.60 12.17
C PRO A 437 3.47 -0.52 11.59
N VAL A 438 3.54 0.71 12.11
CA VAL A 438 2.71 1.81 11.62
C VAL A 438 3.32 2.39 10.35
N ALA A 439 4.65 2.58 10.33
CA ALA A 439 5.34 3.14 9.19
C ALA A 439 5.22 2.26 7.94
N ILE A 440 5.34 0.93 8.07
CA ILE A 440 5.27 0.02 6.92
C ILE A 440 3.89 0.02 6.26
N ASP A 441 2.83 0.05 7.06
CA ASP A 441 1.46 0.10 6.54
C ASP A 441 1.13 1.48 5.96
N ALA A 442 1.66 2.57 6.52
CA ALA A 442 1.55 3.91 5.94
C ALA A 442 2.20 3.95 4.54
N VAL A 443 3.40 3.38 4.40
CA VAL A 443 4.08 3.27 3.11
C VAL A 443 3.28 2.41 2.14
N GLY A 444 2.83 1.22 2.56
CA GLY A 444 2.01 0.33 1.72
C GLY A 444 0.73 1.00 1.23
N LEU A 445 0.06 1.77 2.11
CA LEU A 445 -1.12 2.55 1.79
C LEU A 445 -0.82 3.62 0.72
N ASP A 446 0.25 4.38 0.89
CA ASP A 446 0.66 5.43 -0.05
C ASP A 446 0.93 4.87 -1.46
N PHE A 447 1.58 3.70 -1.54
CA PHE A 447 1.77 2.99 -2.81
C PHE A 447 0.44 2.55 -3.44
N LEU A 448 -0.43 1.91 -2.68
CA LEU A 448 -1.73 1.42 -3.17
C LEU A 448 -2.63 2.57 -3.63
N VAL A 449 -2.78 3.61 -2.82
CA VAL A 449 -3.60 4.79 -3.12
C VAL A 449 -3.11 5.50 -4.38
N SER A 450 -1.79 5.65 -4.51
CA SER A 450 -1.20 6.34 -5.65
C SER A 450 -1.31 5.57 -6.94
N GLN A 451 -1.25 4.24 -6.87
CA GLN A 451 -1.45 3.37 -8.01
C GLN A 451 -2.94 3.20 -8.38
N PHE A 452 -3.80 3.09 -7.37
CA PHE A 452 -5.23 2.78 -7.51
C PHE A 452 -6.08 3.77 -6.70
N PRO A 453 -6.17 5.04 -7.13
CA PRO A 453 -6.91 6.07 -6.38
C PRO A 453 -8.42 5.82 -6.33
N ASP A 454 -8.93 4.91 -7.15
CA ASP A 454 -10.33 4.50 -7.21
C ASP A 454 -10.60 3.15 -6.52
N MET A 455 -9.67 2.69 -5.69
CA MET A 455 -9.86 1.54 -4.80
C MET A 455 -11.06 1.77 -3.87
N ARG A 456 -11.80 0.71 -3.57
CA ARG A 456 -12.99 0.80 -2.71
C ARG A 456 -12.59 1.17 -1.29
N ASP A 457 -13.40 2.03 -0.68
CA ASP A 457 -13.22 2.49 0.70
C ASP A 457 -11.80 3.01 1.00
N VAL A 458 -11.20 3.69 0.03
CA VAL A 458 -9.84 4.25 0.16
C VAL A 458 -9.79 5.52 1.02
N ASN A 459 -10.87 6.31 1.04
CA ASN A 459 -10.94 7.53 1.83
C ASN A 459 -10.84 7.22 3.32
N TYR A 460 -9.93 7.92 4.00
CA TYR A 460 -9.65 7.86 5.42
C TYR A 460 -9.15 6.48 5.90
N SER A 461 -8.65 5.65 4.98
CA SER A 461 -8.11 4.31 5.30
C SER A 461 -6.82 4.36 6.13
N ASP A 462 -6.24 5.55 6.31
CA ASP A 462 -5.14 5.87 7.23
C ASP A 462 -5.57 5.99 8.70
N MET A 463 -6.88 5.99 9.01
CA MET A 463 -7.40 6.22 10.36
C MET A 463 -6.85 5.26 11.41
N TYR A 464 -6.74 3.96 11.12
CA TYR A 464 -6.21 2.99 12.08
C TYR A 464 -4.72 3.22 12.37
N LEU A 465 -3.98 3.76 11.40
CA LEU A 465 -2.56 4.07 11.57
C LEU A 465 -2.36 5.26 12.49
N ILE A 466 -3.24 6.26 12.42
CA ILE A 466 -3.22 7.41 13.32
C ILE A 466 -3.62 7.00 14.73
N GLU A 467 -4.67 6.19 14.87
CA GLU A 467 -5.07 5.64 16.18
C GLU A 467 -3.94 4.78 16.77
N ALA A 468 -3.23 3.98 15.96
CA ALA A 468 -2.08 3.19 16.40
C ALA A 468 -0.86 4.06 16.78
N ALA A 469 -0.53 5.06 15.96
CA ALA A 469 0.58 5.98 16.21
C ALA A 469 0.38 6.77 17.52
N LEU A 470 -0.87 7.07 17.84
CA LEU A 470 -1.25 7.84 19.03
C LEU A 470 -2.01 6.99 20.04
N ALA A 471 -1.78 5.67 20.13
CA ALA A 471 -2.62 4.80 20.98
C ALA A 471 -2.64 5.19 22.47
N ASN A 472 -1.59 5.88 22.95
CA ASN A 472 -1.54 6.48 24.29
C ASN A 472 -2.41 7.74 24.48
N ASN A 473 -2.81 8.39 23.40
CA ASN A 473 -3.66 9.57 23.37
C ASN A 473 -4.47 9.61 22.06
N ALA A 474 -5.27 8.56 21.86
CA ALA A 474 -5.84 8.28 20.55
C ALA A 474 -6.89 9.34 20.16
N PRO A 475 -6.95 9.80 18.89
CA PRO A 475 -7.90 10.84 18.49
C PRO A 475 -9.37 10.49 18.70
N SER A 476 -9.71 9.20 18.71
CA SER A 476 -11.04 8.71 19.08
C SER A 476 -11.39 8.87 20.56
N GLY A 477 -10.40 9.15 21.42
CA GLY A 477 -10.52 9.11 22.88
C GLY A 477 -10.49 7.70 23.46
N THR A 478 -10.25 6.67 22.64
CA THR A 478 -10.14 5.28 23.12
C THR A 478 -8.88 5.11 23.95
N LYS A 479 -9.03 4.40 25.08
CA LYS A 479 -7.90 3.85 25.83
C LYS A 479 -7.68 2.43 25.34
N TYR A 480 -6.67 2.24 24.51
CA TYR A 480 -6.37 0.93 23.97
C TYR A 480 -5.68 0.07 25.04
N ASP A 481 -6.26 -1.07 25.39
CA ASP A 481 -5.81 -2.06 26.38
C ASP A 481 -6.27 -3.46 25.90
N PRO A 482 -5.53 -4.08 24.96
CA PRO A 482 -5.92 -5.34 24.35
C PRO A 482 -5.77 -6.55 25.28
N GLU A 483 -5.14 -6.38 26.45
CA GLU A 483 -4.97 -7.41 27.48
C GLU A 483 -6.07 -7.33 28.56
N GLY A 484 -6.70 -6.16 28.70
CA GLY A 484 -7.70 -5.90 29.74
C GLY A 484 -7.09 -5.86 31.15
N ASP A 485 -5.80 -5.57 31.26
CA ASP A 485 -5.05 -5.58 32.52
C ASP A 485 -5.00 -4.17 33.18
N GLY A 486 -5.57 -3.17 32.53
CA GLY A 486 -5.59 -1.78 32.96
C GLY A 486 -4.37 -0.96 32.53
N ILE A 487 -3.45 -1.53 31.75
CA ILE A 487 -2.25 -0.86 31.23
C ILE A 487 -2.50 -0.47 29.76
N PRO A 488 -2.78 0.82 29.49
CA PRO A 488 -3.04 1.23 28.11
C PRO A 488 -1.77 1.19 27.25
N LEU A 489 -1.97 0.94 25.96
CA LEU A 489 -0.94 0.95 24.94
C LEU A 489 -0.20 2.29 24.86
N LYS A 490 1.07 2.19 24.48
CA LYS A 490 1.89 3.32 24.05
C LYS A 490 1.77 3.52 22.53
N SER A 491 2.44 4.54 22.00
CA SER A 491 2.61 4.68 20.54
C SER A 491 3.15 3.38 19.94
N LEU A 492 2.45 2.85 18.93
CA LEU A 492 2.84 1.62 18.25
C LEU A 492 3.85 1.84 17.12
N GLY A 493 4.07 3.10 16.71
CA GLY A 493 4.98 3.45 15.63
C GLY A 493 4.76 4.88 15.14
N VAL A 494 5.51 5.28 14.12
CA VAL A 494 5.33 6.59 13.48
C VAL A 494 4.45 6.48 12.24
N PHE A 495 3.46 7.37 12.15
CA PHE A 495 2.63 7.55 10.98
C PHE A 495 3.00 8.86 10.26
N GLU A 496 3.04 8.82 8.93
CA GLU A 496 3.25 9.97 8.05
C GLU A 496 2.79 9.60 6.63
N HIS A 497 2.37 10.58 5.83
CA HIS A 497 2.24 10.45 4.37
C HIS A 497 3.43 11.10 3.65
N TRP A 498 3.87 10.55 2.51
CA TRP A 498 4.91 11.18 1.70
C TRP A 498 4.48 12.52 1.09
N ASN A 499 5.43 13.27 0.53
CA ASN A 499 5.15 14.53 -0.14
C ASN A 499 4.26 14.39 -1.39
N ASN A 500 4.56 13.44 -2.27
CA ASN A 500 3.86 13.18 -3.52
C ASN A 500 4.28 11.82 -4.13
N PRO A 501 3.45 11.23 -5.03
CA PRO A 501 3.72 9.90 -5.60
C PRO A 501 4.89 9.84 -6.59
N THR A 502 5.47 10.97 -7.01
CA THR A 502 6.66 10.99 -7.86
C THR A 502 7.92 10.86 -7.02
N ASP A 503 8.10 11.76 -6.06
CA ASP A 503 9.30 11.85 -5.24
C ASP A 503 9.30 10.83 -4.09
N LYS A 504 8.12 10.50 -3.54
CA LYS A 504 7.92 9.53 -2.44
C LYS A 504 8.78 9.82 -1.21
N GLN A 505 8.97 11.10 -0.89
CA GLN A 505 9.82 11.52 0.23
C GLN A 505 9.00 11.77 1.49
N TYR A 506 9.38 11.08 2.55
CA TYR A 506 8.91 11.32 3.92
C TYR A 506 9.82 12.32 4.64
N SER A 507 9.47 12.72 5.86
CA SER A 507 10.15 13.77 6.61
C SER A 507 11.64 13.48 6.82
N ARG A 508 12.00 12.23 7.12
CA ARG A 508 13.43 11.88 7.27
C ARG A 508 14.17 11.85 5.93
N ASN A 509 13.51 11.50 4.82
CA ASN A 509 14.10 11.64 3.48
C ASN A 509 14.40 13.12 3.13
N LEU A 510 13.65 14.05 3.72
CA LEU A 510 13.83 15.50 3.58
C LEU A 510 14.80 16.11 4.61
N GLY A 511 15.50 15.28 5.39
CA GLY A 511 16.49 15.71 6.37
C GLY A 511 15.92 16.14 7.73
N LYS A 512 14.63 15.89 8.01
CA LYS A 512 14.10 16.07 9.37
C LYS A 512 14.60 14.94 10.29
N SER A 513 14.67 15.21 11.58
CA SER A 513 15.14 14.24 12.60
C SER A 513 14.12 13.16 12.96
N ALA A 514 12.85 13.34 12.59
CA ALA A 514 11.74 12.46 12.93
C ALA A 514 10.77 12.30 11.74
N GLY A 515 9.87 11.32 11.84
CA GLY A 515 8.99 10.87 10.77
C GLY A 515 9.45 9.54 10.15
N ILE A 516 8.91 9.21 8.98
CA ILE A 516 9.26 8.01 8.23
C ILE A 516 10.51 8.26 7.37
N GLU A 517 11.30 7.20 7.15
CA GLU A 517 12.35 7.13 6.12
C GLU A 517 12.01 6.00 5.15
N LEU A 518 11.63 6.32 3.91
CA LEU A 518 11.55 5.33 2.85
C LEU A 518 12.95 5.11 2.26
N TYR A 519 13.52 3.92 2.45
CA TYR A 519 14.83 3.55 1.95
C TYR A 519 14.70 2.67 0.71
N TYR A 520 14.86 3.25 -0.47
CA TYR A 520 14.66 2.56 -1.75
C TYR A 520 15.94 1.89 -2.24
N ILE A 521 15.85 0.60 -2.57
CA ILE A 521 16.92 -0.20 -3.17
C ILE A 521 16.40 -0.78 -4.47
N LYS A 522 17.19 -0.59 -5.54
CA LYS A 522 16.86 -1.08 -6.87
C LYS A 522 17.91 -2.07 -7.35
N LYS A 523 17.45 -3.15 -7.98
CA LYS A 523 18.28 -4.06 -8.78
C LYS A 523 18.30 -3.66 -10.25
#